data_AF-A0A958G288-F1
#
_entry.id   AF-A0A958G288-F1
#
_cell.length_a   1.000
_cell.length_b   1.000
_cell.length_c   1.000
_cell.angle_alpha   90.00
_cell.angle_beta   90.00
_cell.angle_gamma   90.00
#
_symmetry.space_group_name_H-M   'P 1'
#
loop_
_entity.id
_entity.type
_entity.pdbx_description
1 polymer ?
#
loop_
_entity_poly.entity_id
_entity_poly.type
_entity_poly.pdbx_seq_one_letter_code
_entity_poly.pdbx_strand_id
1 'polypeptide(L)'
;MTAAILRKNPQAEVLPFAEKLRNWQVRLNSRDSVMTNARRLARIGGGGTNCSAPLQWLNSRKAQGDLVIYVSDDQSWVDARSSRSGTAMMQEWNIFKQRNPQARLVCLDIQPYETRQTYDREDILNIGGFSDNVFTVIAEFAAGRLNDDLWVREIEKVEI
;
A
#
# COMPACT_ATOMS: atom_id res chain seq x y z
N MET A 1 7.20 6.54 -6.15
CA MET A 1 7.10 6.04 -4.76
C MET A 1 8.04 4.87 -4.43
N THR A 2 7.90 3.69 -5.05
CA THR A 2 8.64 2.46 -4.67
C THR A 2 10.16 2.63 -4.56
N ALA A 3 10.79 3.32 -5.52
CA ALA A 3 12.24 3.57 -5.49
C ALA A 3 12.67 4.43 -4.29
N ALA A 4 11.84 5.39 -3.86
CA ALA A 4 12.12 6.22 -2.70
C ALA A 4 12.03 5.40 -1.40
N ILE A 5 10.99 4.56 -1.26
CA ILE A 5 10.81 3.68 -0.11
C ILE A 5 12.00 2.71 0.00
N LEU A 6 12.35 2.01 -1.08
CA LEU A 6 13.48 1.08 -1.12
C LEU A 6 14.82 1.75 -0.77
N ARG A 7 15.00 3.01 -1.14
CA ARG A 7 16.24 3.75 -0.85
C ARG A 7 16.38 4.12 0.61
N LYS A 8 15.27 4.41 1.30
CA LYS A 8 15.27 4.81 2.72
C LYS A 8 15.03 3.64 3.67
N ASN A 9 14.47 2.53 3.19
CA ASN A 9 14.12 1.35 3.97
C ASN A 9 14.82 0.12 3.35
N PRO A 10 16.07 -0.19 3.72
CA PRO A 10 16.84 -1.25 3.08
C PRO A 10 16.28 -2.66 3.35
N GLN A 11 15.45 -2.82 4.39
CA GLN A 11 14.72 -4.05 4.70
C GLN A 11 13.38 -4.16 3.97
N ALA A 12 12.94 -3.12 3.24
CA ALA A 12 11.69 -3.16 2.52
C ALA A 12 11.75 -4.18 1.38
N GLU A 13 10.67 -4.95 1.24
CA GLU A 13 10.46 -5.89 0.16
C GLU A 13 9.40 -5.33 -0.79
N VAL A 14 9.64 -5.48 -2.09
CA VAL A 14 8.66 -5.11 -3.12
C VAL A 14 8.07 -6.38 -3.71
N LEU A 15 6.75 -6.44 -3.71
CA LEU A 15 5.97 -7.56 -4.22
C LEU A 15 5.13 -7.11 -5.42
N PRO A 16 5.67 -7.19 -6.65
CA PRO A 16 4.88 -6.88 -7.83
C PRO A 16 3.80 -7.93 -8.04
N PHE A 17 2.59 -7.51 -8.40
CA PHE A 17 1.44 -8.39 -8.61
C PHE A 17 0.57 -7.91 -9.76
N ALA A 18 -0.21 -8.85 -10.32
CA ALA A 18 -1.33 -8.62 -11.24
C ALA A 18 -2.44 -9.60 -10.82
N GLU A 19 -2.78 -10.60 -11.62
CA GLU A 19 -3.69 -11.70 -11.25
C GLU A 19 -3.07 -12.65 -10.20
N LYS A 20 -1.74 -12.66 -10.13
CA LYS A 20 -0.92 -13.40 -9.15
C LYS A 20 0.36 -12.61 -8.85
N LEU A 21 1.12 -13.06 -7.86
CA LEU A 21 2.45 -12.51 -7.60
C LEU A 21 3.40 -12.72 -8.77
N ARG A 22 4.28 -11.73 -8.96
CA ARG A 22 5.24 -11.62 -10.06
C ARG A 22 6.66 -11.37 -9.54
N ASN A 23 6.93 -11.69 -8.27
CA ASN A 23 8.22 -11.46 -7.60
C ASN A 23 9.43 -12.15 -8.28
N TRP A 24 9.22 -13.29 -8.96
CA TRP A 24 10.25 -13.95 -9.78
C TRP A 24 10.56 -13.22 -11.09
N GLN A 25 9.71 -12.30 -11.55
CA GLN A 25 9.89 -11.59 -12.83
C GLN A 25 10.63 -10.26 -12.67
N VAL A 26 10.54 -9.63 -11.49
CA VAL A 26 11.10 -8.30 -11.26
C VAL A 26 11.75 -8.21 -9.89
N ARG A 27 13.08 -8.00 -9.90
CA ARG A 27 13.84 -7.57 -8.73
C ARG A 27 14.22 -6.11 -8.87
N LEU A 28 13.72 -5.27 -7.98
CA LEU A 28 14.12 -3.86 -7.91
C LEU A 28 15.41 -3.72 -7.11
N ASN A 29 16.19 -2.69 -7.42
CA ASN A 29 17.41 -2.35 -6.70
C ASN A 29 17.34 -0.88 -6.26
N SER A 30 17.60 -0.63 -4.98
CA SER A 30 17.55 0.72 -4.39
C SER A 30 18.59 1.69 -4.96
N ARG A 31 19.68 1.14 -5.53
CA ARG A 31 20.75 1.91 -6.21
C ARG A 31 20.45 2.20 -7.68
N ASP A 32 19.49 1.50 -8.28
CA ASP A 32 19.11 1.75 -9.67
C ASP A 32 18.38 3.09 -9.80
N SER A 33 18.50 3.70 -10.98
CA SER A 33 17.74 4.91 -11.31
C SER A 33 16.24 4.62 -11.29
N VAL A 34 15.44 5.67 -11.04
CA VAL A 34 13.97 5.58 -11.09
C VAL A 34 13.52 4.97 -12.43
N MET A 35 14.11 5.42 -13.54
CA MET A 35 13.78 4.93 -14.88
C MET A 35 14.11 3.45 -15.07
N THR A 36 15.19 2.95 -14.48
CA THR A 36 15.56 1.53 -14.56
C THR A 36 14.54 0.67 -13.80
N ASN A 37 14.18 1.06 -12.58
CA ASN A 37 13.16 0.36 -11.80
C ASN A 37 11.77 0.43 -12.48
N ALA A 38 11.41 1.59 -13.06
CA ALA A 38 10.16 1.76 -13.80
C ALA A 38 10.08 0.82 -15.02
N ARG A 39 11.15 0.73 -15.82
CA ARG A 39 11.20 -0.20 -16.96
C ARG A 39 11.08 -1.66 -16.54
N ARG A 40 11.61 -2.04 -15.37
CA ARG A 40 11.43 -3.40 -14.85
C ARG A 40 9.98 -3.67 -14.50
N LEU A 41 9.32 -2.75 -13.78
CA LEU A 41 7.91 -2.88 -13.42
C LEU A 41 7.01 -2.93 -14.67
N ALA A 42 7.25 -2.08 -15.66
CA ALA A 42 6.48 -2.04 -16.91
C ALA A 42 6.51 -3.36 -17.70
N ARG A 43 7.54 -4.21 -17.51
CA ARG A 43 7.65 -5.51 -18.19
C ARG A 43 6.78 -6.61 -17.60
N ILE A 44 6.19 -6.39 -16.42
CA ILE A 44 5.35 -7.40 -15.76
C ILE A 44 4.11 -7.70 -16.61
N GLY A 45 3.54 -6.66 -17.26
CA GLY A 45 2.27 -6.76 -17.98
C GLY A 45 1.11 -7.18 -17.06
N GLY A 46 0.01 -7.61 -17.66
CA GLY A 46 -1.19 -8.09 -16.95
C GLY A 46 -2.48 -7.62 -17.60
N GLY A 47 -3.60 -8.27 -17.26
CA GLY A 47 -4.95 -7.92 -17.69
C GLY A 47 -5.98 -7.87 -16.57
N GLY A 48 -5.56 -8.10 -15.32
CA GLY A 48 -6.40 -7.97 -14.12
C GLY A 48 -5.59 -7.79 -12.85
N THR A 49 -6.29 -7.46 -11.76
CA THR A 49 -5.71 -7.10 -10.47
C THR A 49 -6.26 -8.00 -9.37
N ASN A 50 -5.40 -8.72 -8.67
CA ASN A 50 -5.74 -9.52 -7.49
C ASN A 50 -5.00 -8.97 -6.26
N CYS A 51 -5.65 -8.03 -5.58
CA CYS A 51 -5.10 -7.39 -4.38
C CYS A 51 -4.88 -8.37 -3.21
N SER A 52 -5.48 -9.56 -3.19
CA SER A 52 -5.26 -10.54 -2.12
C SER A 52 -3.94 -11.31 -2.24
N ALA A 53 -3.39 -11.43 -3.47
CA ALA A 53 -2.25 -12.31 -3.74
C ALA A 53 -0.97 -11.97 -2.95
N PRO A 54 -0.58 -10.69 -2.75
CA PRO A 54 0.59 -10.37 -1.93
C PRO A 54 0.43 -10.79 -0.46
N LEU A 55 -0.74 -10.51 0.15
CA LEU A 55 -1.00 -10.87 1.55
C LEU A 55 -1.09 -12.39 1.75
N GLN A 56 -1.71 -13.13 0.82
CA GLN A 56 -1.70 -14.60 0.84
C GLN A 56 -0.29 -15.18 0.92
N TRP A 57 0.63 -14.61 0.14
CA TRP A 57 2.02 -15.04 0.13
C TRP A 57 2.80 -14.63 1.38
N LEU A 58 2.53 -13.43 1.92
CA LEU A 58 3.09 -13.02 3.20
C LEU A 58 2.59 -13.93 4.34
N ASN A 59 1.32 -14.32 4.31
CA ASN A 59 0.71 -15.22 5.29
C ASN A 59 1.28 -16.63 5.19
N SER A 60 1.42 -17.19 3.98
CA SER A 60 1.92 -18.56 3.77
C SER A 60 3.35 -18.76 4.29
N ARG A 61 4.19 -17.73 4.18
CA ARG A 61 5.57 -17.74 4.71
C ARG A 61 5.70 -17.20 6.13
N LYS A 62 4.60 -16.82 6.78
CA LYS A 62 4.57 -16.18 8.10
C LYS A 62 5.49 -14.95 8.18
N ALA A 63 5.48 -14.10 7.16
CA ALA A 63 6.28 -12.87 7.13
C ALA A 63 5.90 -11.89 8.26
N GLN A 64 6.82 -11.03 8.67
CA GLN A 64 6.51 -9.90 9.55
C GLN A 64 6.94 -8.60 8.85
N GLY A 65 6.23 -7.52 9.16
CA GLY A 65 6.50 -6.18 8.64
C GLY A 65 5.61 -5.14 9.31
N ASP A 66 6.17 -3.98 9.63
CA ASP A 66 5.48 -2.93 10.37
C ASP A 66 4.47 -2.18 9.50
N LEU A 67 4.74 -2.08 8.21
CA LEU A 67 3.93 -1.33 7.24
C LEU A 67 3.82 -2.08 5.92
N VAL A 68 2.59 -2.31 5.48
CA VAL A 68 2.27 -2.82 4.14
C VAL A 68 1.68 -1.66 3.33
N ILE A 69 2.26 -1.38 2.15
CA ILE A 69 1.76 -0.31 1.28
C ILE A 69 1.34 -0.92 -0.06
N TYR A 70 0.04 -0.89 -0.32
CA TYR A 70 -0.52 -1.16 -1.63
C TYR A 70 -0.47 0.11 -2.47
N VAL A 71 0.02 -0.03 -3.69
CA VAL A 71 0.00 1.02 -4.73
C VAL A 71 -0.70 0.42 -5.92
N SER A 72 -1.93 0.86 -6.20
CA SER A 72 -2.79 0.28 -7.22
C SER A 72 -3.81 1.31 -7.68
N ASP A 73 -4.35 1.13 -8.87
CA ASP A 73 -5.35 1.97 -9.51
C ASP A 73 -6.78 1.39 -9.42
N ASP A 74 -7.02 0.47 -8.48
CA ASP A 74 -8.27 -0.29 -8.38
C ASP A 74 -8.79 -0.30 -6.94
N GLN A 75 -9.87 0.44 -6.64
CA GLN A 75 -10.44 0.63 -5.29
C GLN A 75 -11.07 -0.63 -4.65
N SER A 76 -10.75 -1.83 -5.12
CA SER A 76 -11.28 -3.12 -4.63
C SER A 76 -10.95 -3.44 -3.16
N TRP A 77 -10.27 -2.56 -2.43
CA TRP A 77 -10.07 -2.61 -0.97
C TRP A 77 -11.08 -1.79 -0.14
N VAL A 78 -11.84 -0.87 -0.76
CA VAL A 78 -12.63 0.15 -0.04
C VAL A 78 -13.87 -0.42 0.66
N ASP A 79 -14.34 -1.61 0.28
CA ASP A 79 -15.62 -2.15 0.77
C ASP A 79 -15.51 -2.97 2.08
N ALA A 80 -14.74 -2.47 3.05
CA ALA A 80 -14.59 -3.09 4.37
C ALA A 80 -15.89 -3.09 5.21
N ARG A 81 -16.89 -2.27 4.84
CA ARG A 81 -18.16 -2.12 5.57
C ARG A 81 -19.31 -2.99 5.03
N SER A 82 -19.22 -3.52 3.80
CA SER A 82 -20.38 -4.09 3.09
C SER A 82 -20.61 -5.60 3.31
N SER A 83 -19.59 -6.35 3.77
CA SER A 83 -19.74 -7.80 4.00
C SER A 83 -19.21 -8.21 5.37
N ARG A 84 -19.90 -9.15 6.04
CA ARG A 84 -19.48 -9.80 7.30
C ARG A 84 -18.09 -10.44 7.22
N SER A 85 -17.49 -10.53 6.03
CA SER A 85 -16.18 -11.13 5.77
C SER A 85 -15.19 -10.21 5.05
N GLY A 86 -15.53 -8.97 4.67
CA GLY A 86 -14.67 -8.08 3.86
C GLY A 86 -14.29 -8.63 2.48
N THR A 87 -13.55 -7.85 1.69
CA THR A 87 -12.96 -8.31 0.42
C THR A 87 -11.89 -9.38 0.67
N ALA A 88 -11.50 -10.17 -0.35
CA ALA A 88 -10.46 -11.20 -0.17
C ALA A 88 -9.13 -10.63 0.36
N MET A 89 -8.78 -9.40 -0.05
CA MET A 89 -7.63 -8.67 0.50
C MET A 89 -7.80 -8.41 2.00
N MET A 90 -8.98 -7.95 2.42
CA MET A 90 -9.27 -7.65 3.83
C MET A 90 -9.27 -8.90 4.72
N GLN A 91 -9.70 -10.05 4.20
CA GLN A 91 -9.60 -11.34 4.90
C GLN A 91 -8.13 -11.68 5.18
N GLU A 92 -7.27 -11.56 4.18
CA GLU A 92 -5.85 -11.84 4.30
C GLU A 92 -5.13 -10.82 5.18
N TRP A 93 -5.55 -9.55 5.13
CA TRP A 93 -5.04 -8.52 6.05
C TRP A 93 -5.38 -8.84 7.50
N ASN A 94 -6.60 -9.29 7.78
CA ASN A 94 -7.01 -9.67 9.13
C ASN A 94 -6.17 -10.85 9.66
N ILE A 95 -5.88 -11.84 8.83
CA ILE A 95 -4.99 -12.96 9.17
C ILE A 95 -3.56 -12.45 9.46
N PHE A 96 -3.03 -11.56 8.61
CA PHE A 96 -1.71 -10.98 8.80
C PHE A 96 -1.63 -10.19 10.11
N LYS A 97 -2.62 -9.32 10.37
CA LYS A 97 -2.75 -8.46 11.55
C LYS A 97 -2.92 -9.26 12.84
N GLN A 98 -3.68 -10.37 12.82
CA GLN A 98 -3.84 -11.23 14.00
C GLN A 98 -2.50 -11.77 14.49
N ARG A 99 -1.60 -12.13 13.56
CA ARG A 99 -0.25 -12.63 13.87
C ARG A 99 0.77 -11.50 14.05
N ASN A 100 0.50 -10.32 13.51
CA ASN A 100 1.36 -9.14 13.57
C ASN A 100 0.57 -7.90 14.03
N PRO A 101 0.24 -7.80 15.34
CA PRO A 101 -0.71 -6.82 15.85
C PRO A 101 -0.29 -5.36 15.68
N GLN A 102 0.99 -5.09 15.44
CA GLN A 102 1.50 -3.73 15.24
C GLN A 102 1.52 -3.31 13.76
N ALA A 103 1.26 -4.25 12.83
CA ALA A 103 1.27 -3.95 11.40
C ALA A 103 0.22 -2.92 11.01
N ARG A 104 0.59 -2.03 10.09
CA ARG A 104 -0.31 -1.02 9.50
C ARG A 104 -0.42 -1.22 8.00
N LEU A 105 -1.57 -0.89 7.42
CA LEU A 105 -1.86 -1.00 6.00
C LEU A 105 -2.11 0.37 5.40
N VAL A 106 -1.43 0.68 4.29
CA VAL A 106 -1.70 1.84 3.46
C VAL A 106 -2.21 1.36 2.12
N CYS A 107 -3.34 1.89 1.67
CA CYS A 107 -3.85 1.70 0.31
C CYS A 107 -3.76 3.02 -0.44
N LEU A 108 -2.84 3.11 -1.40
CA LEU A 108 -2.64 4.29 -2.23
C LEU A 108 -3.28 4.06 -3.61
N ASP A 109 -4.36 4.79 -3.87
CA ASP A 109 -4.97 4.90 -5.19
C ASP A 109 -4.19 5.90 -6.03
N ILE A 110 -3.60 5.43 -7.13
CA ILE A 110 -2.83 6.30 -8.05
C ILE A 110 -3.72 6.98 -9.09
N GLN A 111 -5.01 6.64 -9.19
CA GLN A 111 -5.90 7.28 -10.14
C GLN A 111 -6.27 8.72 -9.71
N PRO A 112 -6.41 9.65 -10.66
CA PRO A 112 -6.65 11.06 -10.37
C PRO A 112 -8.13 11.39 -10.10
N TYR A 113 -8.99 10.41 -9.81
CA TYR A 113 -10.43 10.63 -9.84
C TYR A 113 -10.98 11.39 -8.63
N GLU A 114 -10.33 11.32 -7.46
CA GLU A 114 -10.64 12.14 -6.27
C GLU A 114 -9.55 11.92 -5.20
N THR A 115 -9.01 12.99 -4.59
CA THR A 115 -8.15 12.88 -3.39
C THR A 115 -9.00 12.57 -2.17
N ARG A 116 -9.38 11.30 -1.99
CA ARG A 116 -10.10 10.86 -0.79
C ARG A 116 -9.12 10.17 0.16
N GLN A 117 -8.84 10.82 1.28
CA GLN A 117 -8.06 10.20 2.34
C GLN A 117 -9.07 9.75 3.40
N THR A 118 -9.32 8.43 3.52
CA THR A 118 -10.27 7.89 4.49
C THR A 118 -9.56 7.06 5.55
N TYR A 119 -9.92 7.33 6.81
CA TYR A 119 -9.55 6.53 7.94
C TYR A 119 -10.71 5.59 8.28
N ASP A 120 -10.71 4.42 7.64
CA ASP A 120 -11.80 3.44 7.82
C ASP A 120 -11.56 2.52 9.03
N ARG A 121 -10.30 2.37 9.47
CA ARG A 121 -9.87 1.54 10.60
C ARG A 121 -8.54 2.04 11.17
N GLU A 122 -8.28 1.84 12.46
CA GLU A 122 -7.09 2.41 13.13
C GLU A 122 -5.75 2.00 12.50
N ASP A 123 -5.69 0.81 11.94
CA ASP A 123 -4.52 0.23 11.28
C ASP A 123 -4.61 0.28 9.75
N ILE A 124 -5.54 1.03 9.16
CA ILE A 124 -5.69 1.18 7.70
C ILE A 124 -5.81 2.66 7.30
N LEU A 125 -4.93 3.08 6.39
CA LEU A 125 -4.89 4.41 5.78
C LEU A 125 -5.18 4.29 4.28
N ASN A 126 -6.30 4.86 3.81
CA ASN A 126 -6.57 5.01 2.38
C ASN A 126 -6.14 6.40 1.92
N ILE A 127 -5.43 6.48 0.79
CA ILE A 127 -5.00 7.73 0.16
C ILE A 127 -5.41 7.72 -1.30
N GLY A 128 -6.24 8.67 -1.72
CA GLY A 128 -6.52 8.94 -3.12
C GLY A 128 -5.56 9.98 -3.70
N GLY A 129 -5.10 9.74 -4.93
CA GLY A 129 -4.22 10.66 -5.66
C GLY A 129 -2.75 10.58 -5.26
N PHE A 130 -1.89 11.25 -6.03
CA PHE A 130 -0.44 11.25 -5.81
C PHE A 130 0.11 12.68 -5.72
N SER A 131 0.55 13.08 -4.53
CA SER A 131 1.32 14.30 -4.28
C SER A 131 2.53 14.00 -3.41
N ASP A 132 3.53 14.89 -3.36
CA ASP A 132 4.72 14.69 -2.52
C ASP A 132 4.39 14.55 -1.03
N ASN A 133 3.24 15.08 -0.63
CA ASN A 133 2.75 15.01 0.74
C ASN A 133 2.41 13.57 1.20
N VAL A 134 2.18 12.66 0.26
CA VAL A 134 1.87 11.24 0.55
C VAL A 134 2.91 10.60 1.47
N PHE A 135 4.18 10.97 1.31
CA PHE A 135 5.25 10.40 2.13
C PHE A 135 5.18 10.85 3.58
N THR A 136 4.79 12.11 3.83
CA THR A 136 4.62 12.66 5.17
C THR A 136 3.47 11.95 5.88
N VAL A 137 2.32 11.85 5.23
CA VAL A 137 1.14 11.18 5.79
C VAL A 137 1.44 9.70 6.11
N ILE A 138 2.09 8.99 5.18
CA ILE A 138 2.50 7.60 5.41
C ILE A 138 3.47 7.48 6.60
N ALA A 139 4.43 8.41 6.74
CA ALA A 139 5.39 8.38 7.83
C ALA A 139 4.75 8.63 9.20
N GLU A 140 3.84 9.61 9.30
CA GLU A 140 3.08 9.89 10.53
C GLU A 140 2.16 8.73 10.89
N PHE A 141 1.52 8.12 9.90
CA PHE A 141 0.72 6.91 10.09
C PHE A 141 1.57 5.75 10.60
N ALA A 142 2.69 5.46 9.96
CA ALA A 142 3.57 4.35 10.34
C ALA A 142 4.07 4.51 11.78
N ALA A 143 4.30 5.76 12.21
CA ALA A 143 4.73 6.07 13.57
C ALA A 143 3.61 6.10 14.62
N GLY A 144 2.35 5.91 14.23
CA GLY A 144 1.21 6.00 15.14
C GLY A 144 0.92 7.40 15.66
N ARG A 145 1.32 8.42 14.90
CA ARG A 145 1.14 9.83 15.27
C ARG A 145 -0.01 10.52 14.53
N LEU A 146 -0.66 9.81 13.60
CA LEU A 146 -1.90 10.30 13.02
C LEU A 146 -3.02 10.27 14.07
N ASN A 147 -3.31 11.44 14.61
CA ASN A 147 -4.52 11.78 15.35
C ASN A 147 -5.46 12.62 14.47
N ASP A 148 -6.75 12.64 14.78
CA ASP A 148 -7.79 13.31 13.98
C ASP A 148 -7.44 14.78 13.64
N ASP A 149 -6.69 15.47 14.51
CA ASP A 149 -6.25 16.86 14.30
C ASP A 149 -5.16 17.04 13.23
N LEU A 150 -4.27 16.06 13.03
CA LEU A 150 -3.26 16.11 11.96
C LEU A 150 -3.89 15.87 10.59
N TRP A 151 -4.93 15.03 10.55
CA TRP A 151 -5.67 14.65 9.35
C TRP A 151 -6.41 15.82 8.69
N VAL A 152 -7.11 16.63 9.48
CA VAL A 152 -7.84 17.81 8.98
C VAL A 152 -6.89 18.80 8.31
N ARG A 153 -5.74 19.04 8.92
CA ARG A 153 -4.73 19.99 8.39
C ARG A 153 -4.10 19.57 7.08
N GLU A 154 -4.06 18.27 6.80
CA GLU A 154 -3.40 17.73 5.62
C GLU A 154 -4.34 17.63 4.41
N ILE A 155 -5.64 17.53 4.65
CA ILE A 155 -6.70 17.71 3.64
C ILE A 155 -6.77 19.18 3.18
N GLU A 156 -6.68 20.13 4.12
CA GLU A 156 -6.75 21.59 3.82
C GLU A 156 -5.59 22.09 2.95
N LYS A 157 -4.43 21.42 2.96
CA LYS A 157 -3.28 21.80 2.12
C LYS A 157 -3.35 21.31 0.67
N VAL A 158 -4.34 20.47 0.35
CA VAL A 158 -4.48 19.83 -0.98
C VAL A 158 -5.51 20.54 -1.87
N GLU A 159 -6.22 21.55 -1.36
CA GLU A 159 -6.97 22.51 -2.18
C GLU A 159 -6.06 23.64 -2.68
N ILE A 160 -5.44 23.46 -3.85
CA ILE A 160 -5.05 24.56 -4.75
C ILE A 160 -5.37 24.17 -6.18
#